data_AF-A0AAV2QCX8-F1
#
_entry.id   AF-A0AAV2QCX8-F1
#
_cell.length_a   1.000
_cell.length_b   1.000
_cell.length_c   1.000
_cell.angle_alpha   90.00
_cell.angle_beta   90.00
_cell.angle_gamma   90.00
#
_symmetry.space_group_name_H-M   'P 1'
#
loop_
_entity.id
_entity.type
_entity.pdbx_description
1 polymer ?
#
loop_
_entity_poly.entity_id
_entity_poly.type
_entity_poly.pdbx_seq_one_letter_code
_entity_poly.pdbx_strand_id
1 'polypeptide(L)'
;MDNLQIMGDLGSETEFYKLVNKFMVGLRNSKKLEDFNSKFVKFKETSDVEEMFRCLWESVQAHRYLSYSLPPVSKNDKEAVALKTKGDNYFLRKKFGKALKCYNSAIINSNHPQIDSFMKEDIVKNNEESWYKCDDNPFKTLSMTYAARSIVLYELRQYEKCINDIDLALALGYPYFFMNTEEKHRLKMEILHK
;
A
#
# COMPACT_ATOMS: atom_id res chain seq x y z
N MET A 1 -24.04 -3.37 -27.06
CA MET A 1 -24.68 -3.86 -25.83
C MET A 1 -23.68 -3.75 -24.72
N ASP A 2 -24.04 -2.95 -23.75
CA ASP A 2 -23.25 -2.47 -22.62
C ASP A 2 -22.74 -3.60 -21.72
N ASN A 3 -21.58 -3.40 -21.10
CA ASN A 3 -21.51 -3.14 -19.65
C ASN A 3 -20.07 -3.07 -19.12
N LEU A 4 -19.95 -2.24 -18.07
CA LEU A 4 -18.88 -2.18 -17.08
C LEU A 4 -17.67 -1.31 -17.41
N GLN A 5 -18.00 -0.03 -17.56
CA GLN A 5 -17.38 1.06 -16.80
C GLN A 5 -17.03 0.61 -15.37
N ILE A 6 -15.79 0.17 -15.19
CA ILE A 6 -15.16 0.02 -13.87
C ILE A 6 -14.92 1.45 -13.39
N MET A 7 -15.93 2.01 -12.71
CA MET A 7 -15.76 3.16 -11.84
C MET A 7 -14.74 2.81 -10.78
N GLY A 8 -13.52 3.27 -11.00
CA GLY A 8 -12.41 3.00 -10.11
C GLY A 8 -11.32 4.06 -10.19
N ASP A 9 -11.63 5.35 -10.43
CA ASP A 9 -10.75 6.42 -9.92
C ASP A 9 -11.26 7.89 -9.89
N LEU A 10 -12.56 8.16 -9.77
CA LEU A 10 -13.02 9.56 -9.57
C LEU A 10 -12.64 10.17 -8.20
N GLY A 11 -11.97 9.39 -7.33
CA GLY A 11 -11.52 9.80 -6.01
C GLY A 11 -10.07 10.30 -5.94
N SER A 12 -9.17 9.81 -6.80
CA SER A 12 -7.76 10.23 -6.77
C SER A 12 -7.57 11.61 -7.38
N GLU A 13 -8.23 11.89 -8.50
CA GLU A 13 -8.24 13.20 -9.17
C GLU A 13 -8.75 14.28 -8.22
N THR A 14 -9.89 14.05 -7.56
CA THR A 14 -10.50 15.06 -6.66
C THR A 14 -9.65 15.35 -5.43
N GLU A 15 -8.97 14.36 -4.85
CA GLU A 15 -8.05 14.57 -3.72
C GLU A 15 -6.73 15.24 -4.16
N PHE A 16 -6.22 14.90 -5.35
CA PHE A 16 -5.05 15.57 -5.92
C PHE A 16 -5.34 17.06 -6.20
N TYR A 17 -6.49 17.39 -6.81
CA TYR A 17 -6.87 18.78 -7.03
C TYR A 17 -7.09 19.55 -5.72
N LYS A 18 -7.60 18.91 -4.66
CA LYS A 18 -7.68 19.53 -3.32
C LYS A 18 -6.29 19.83 -2.75
N LEU A 19 -5.33 18.91 -2.90
CA LEU A 19 -3.94 19.11 -2.48
C LEU A 19 -3.28 20.27 -3.24
N VAL A 20 -3.43 20.28 -4.57
CA VAL A 20 -2.96 21.36 -5.45
C VAL A 20 -3.59 22.70 -5.04
N ASN A 21 -4.90 22.75 -4.81
CA ASN A 21 -5.58 23.98 -4.39
C ASN A 21 -5.06 24.48 -3.03
N LYS A 22 -4.84 23.59 -2.06
CA LYS A 22 -4.24 23.95 -0.76
C LYS A 22 -2.83 24.51 -0.93
N PHE A 23 -2.02 23.92 -1.81
CA PHE A 23 -0.70 24.42 -2.17
C PHE A 23 -0.75 25.82 -2.80
N MET A 24 -1.64 26.02 -3.78
CA MET A 24 -1.82 27.31 -4.46
C MET A 24 -2.26 28.42 -3.50
N VAL A 25 -3.11 28.09 -2.52
CA VAL A 25 -3.48 29.02 -1.43
C VAL A 25 -2.27 29.38 -0.56
N GLY A 26 -1.40 28.41 -0.24
CA GLY A 26 -0.16 28.66 0.50
C GLY A 26 0.84 29.55 -0.27
N LEU A 27 0.88 29.41 -1.60
CA LEU A 27 1.73 30.21 -2.47
C LEU A 27 1.25 31.65 -2.67
N ARG A 28 -0.05 31.95 -2.50
CA ARG A 28 -0.62 33.31 -2.66
C ARG A 28 0.02 34.36 -1.77
N ASN A 29 0.61 33.95 -0.66
CA ASN A 29 1.33 34.84 0.25
C ASN A 29 2.80 35.08 -0.17
N SER A 30 3.22 34.56 -1.33
CA SER A 30 4.58 34.70 -1.87
C SER A 30 4.55 35.35 -3.26
N LYS A 31 5.52 36.24 -3.56
CA LYS A 31 5.74 36.78 -4.92
C LYS A 31 6.17 35.72 -5.96
N LYS A 32 6.11 34.43 -5.63
CA LYS A 32 6.51 33.30 -6.47
C LYS A 32 5.32 32.56 -7.10
N LEU A 33 4.09 33.04 -6.85
CA LEU A 33 2.86 32.44 -7.39
C LEU A 33 2.77 32.58 -8.92
N GLU A 34 3.18 33.72 -9.49
CA GLU A 34 3.02 34.00 -10.93
C GLU A 34 3.90 33.08 -11.79
N ASP A 35 5.13 32.83 -11.37
CA ASP A 35 6.07 31.90 -12.04
C ASP A 35 5.61 30.45 -11.99
N PHE A 36 5.02 30.01 -10.87
CA PHE A 36 4.49 28.66 -10.75
C PHE A 36 3.17 28.51 -11.50
N ASN A 37 2.27 29.49 -11.40
CA ASN A 37 0.95 29.44 -12.02
C ASN A 37 1.05 29.45 -13.55
N SER A 38 1.98 30.21 -14.14
CA SER A 38 2.21 30.18 -15.60
C SER A 38 2.69 28.81 -16.10
N LYS A 39 3.55 28.13 -15.34
CA LYS A 39 3.98 26.75 -15.66
C LYS A 39 2.85 25.75 -15.44
N PHE A 40 2.15 25.83 -14.31
CA PHE A 40 1.14 24.86 -13.90
C PHE A 40 -0.16 24.95 -14.71
N VAL A 41 -0.59 26.16 -15.12
CA VAL A 41 -1.75 26.36 -16.00
C VAL A 41 -1.53 25.68 -17.35
N LYS A 42 -0.30 25.73 -17.89
CA LYS A 42 0.04 25.05 -19.15
C LYS A 42 -0.15 23.53 -19.05
N PHE A 43 0.19 22.92 -17.90
CA PHE A 43 -0.03 21.50 -17.65
C PHE A 43 -1.50 21.15 -17.41
N LYS A 44 -2.26 22.02 -16.73
CA LYS A 44 -3.69 21.79 -16.45
C LYS A 44 -4.54 21.59 -17.72
N GLU A 45 -4.15 22.20 -18.83
CA GLU A 45 -4.89 22.14 -20.10
C GLU A 45 -4.47 20.98 -21.01
N THR A 46 -3.32 20.35 -20.75
CA THR A 46 -2.68 19.46 -21.73
C THR A 46 -2.16 18.13 -21.18
N SER A 47 -2.12 17.94 -19.86
CA SER A 47 -1.41 16.83 -19.22
C SER A 47 -2.29 15.97 -18.34
N ASP A 48 -1.91 14.69 -18.19
CA ASP A 48 -2.52 13.78 -17.23
C ASP A 48 -2.10 14.09 -15.78
N VAL A 49 -2.79 13.47 -14.82
CA VAL A 49 -2.56 13.67 -13.37
C VAL A 49 -1.12 13.35 -12.96
N GLU A 50 -0.47 12.41 -13.65
CA GLU A 50 0.89 11.98 -13.32
C GLU A 50 1.91 13.07 -13.69
N GLU A 51 1.78 13.66 -14.87
CA GLU A 51 2.61 14.79 -15.29
C GLU A 51 2.38 16.02 -14.39
N MET A 52 1.13 16.29 -13.99
CA MET A 52 0.81 17.33 -13.03
C MET A 52 1.46 17.07 -11.65
N PHE A 53 1.41 15.81 -11.19
CA PHE A 53 2.06 15.41 -9.93
C PHE A 53 3.59 15.56 -10.03
N ARG A 54 4.20 15.14 -11.14
CA ARG A 54 5.64 15.24 -11.37
C ARG A 54 6.10 16.70 -11.35
N CYS A 55 5.40 17.59 -12.07
CA CYS A 55 5.68 19.02 -12.05
C CYS A 55 5.55 19.63 -10.64
N LEU A 56 4.54 19.20 -9.88
CA LEU A 56 4.37 19.63 -8.49
C LEU A 56 5.50 19.11 -7.61
N TRP A 57 5.86 17.83 -7.76
CA TRP A 57 6.87 17.15 -6.95
C TRP A 57 8.29 17.68 -7.21
N GLU A 58 8.63 18.06 -8.44
CA GLU A 58 9.93 18.66 -8.77
C GLU A 58 10.09 20.11 -8.26
N SER A 59 9.02 20.72 -7.76
CA SER A 59 9.04 22.08 -7.25
C SER A 59 9.58 22.13 -5.81
N VAL A 60 10.71 22.80 -5.61
CA VAL A 60 11.30 23.06 -4.27
C VAL A 60 10.28 23.74 -3.33
N GLN A 61 9.39 24.53 -3.90
CA GLN A 61 8.33 25.26 -3.23
C GLN A 61 7.25 24.28 -2.74
N ALA A 62 6.92 23.26 -3.53
CA ALA A 62 6.03 22.20 -3.10
C ALA A 62 6.59 21.49 -1.88
N HIS A 63 7.86 21.13 -1.85
CA HIS A 63 8.46 20.53 -0.65
C HIS A 63 8.45 21.44 0.58
N ARG A 64 8.49 22.77 0.38
CA ARG A 64 8.43 23.75 1.47
C ARG A 64 7.02 23.97 2.04
N TYR A 65 5.99 23.94 1.19
CA TYR A 65 4.60 24.24 1.58
C TYR A 65 3.73 23.00 1.76
N LEU A 66 4.06 21.91 1.08
CA LEU A 66 3.48 20.58 1.25
C LEU A 66 4.34 19.75 2.21
N SER A 67 4.82 20.37 3.29
CA SER A 67 5.38 19.64 4.42
C SER A 67 4.27 18.77 5.01
N TYR A 68 4.19 17.53 4.53
CA TYR A 68 3.30 16.53 5.09
C TYR A 68 3.89 16.15 6.44
N SER A 69 3.30 16.66 7.51
CA SER A 69 3.50 16.06 8.82
C SER A 69 2.83 14.70 8.75
N LEU A 70 3.63 13.65 8.49
CA LEU A 70 3.17 12.30 8.78
C LEU A 70 2.83 12.34 10.27
N PRO A 71 1.54 12.18 10.66
CA PRO A 71 1.26 12.03 12.08
C PRO A 71 2.21 10.93 12.57
N PRO A 72 2.85 11.09 13.75
CA PRO A 72 3.65 10.01 14.29
C PRO A 72 2.75 8.78 14.32
N VAL A 73 3.00 7.85 13.41
CA VAL A 73 2.20 6.62 13.33
C VAL A 73 2.72 5.81 14.51
N SER A 74 2.16 6.08 15.69
CA SER A 74 2.33 5.20 16.83
C SER A 74 1.75 3.87 16.38
N LYS A 75 2.61 2.94 15.98
CA LYS A 75 2.21 1.60 15.57
C LYS A 75 1.41 1.01 16.72
N ASN A 76 0.20 0.56 16.43
CA ASN A 76 -0.74 0.05 17.41
C ASN A 76 -1.25 -1.30 16.92
N ASP A 77 -0.60 -2.36 17.39
CA ASP A 77 -0.92 -3.72 16.95
C ASP A 77 -2.38 -4.10 17.28
N LYS A 78 -2.97 -3.54 18.34
CA LYS A 78 -4.40 -3.75 18.66
C LYS A 78 -5.31 -3.17 17.56
N GLU A 79 -4.98 -1.96 17.09
CA GLU A 79 -5.73 -1.33 16.00
C GLU A 79 -5.53 -2.07 14.68
N ALA A 80 -4.31 -2.53 14.40
CA ALA A 80 -4.02 -3.35 13.23
C ALA A 80 -4.83 -4.66 13.24
N VAL A 81 -4.91 -5.36 14.37
CA VAL A 81 -5.73 -6.58 14.53
C VAL A 81 -7.21 -6.28 14.30
N ALA A 82 -7.74 -5.19 14.85
CA ALA A 82 -9.13 -4.79 14.65
C ALA A 82 -9.45 -4.48 13.18
N LEU A 83 -8.55 -3.77 12.49
CA LEU A 83 -8.66 -3.46 11.06
C LEU A 83 -8.56 -4.73 10.21
N LYS A 84 -7.64 -5.65 10.50
CA LYS A 84 -7.55 -6.95 9.83
C LYS A 84 -8.84 -7.73 10.00
N THR A 85 -9.35 -7.86 11.23
CA THR A 85 -10.60 -8.57 11.53
C THR A 85 -11.79 -7.97 10.78
N LYS A 86 -11.84 -6.63 10.66
CA LYS A 86 -12.84 -5.94 9.85
C LYS A 86 -12.67 -6.24 8.35
N GLY A 87 -11.43 -6.34 7.87
CA GLY A 87 -11.08 -6.79 6.53
C GLY A 87 -11.56 -8.22 6.26
N ASP A 88 -11.30 -9.15 7.18
CA ASP A 88 -11.73 -10.56 7.09
C ASP A 88 -13.27 -10.63 6.95
N ASN A 89 -14.01 -9.84 7.75
CA ASN A 89 -15.45 -9.74 7.65
C ASN A 89 -15.95 -9.20 6.29
N TYR A 90 -15.25 -8.24 5.69
CA TYR A 90 -15.59 -7.77 4.33
C TYR A 90 -15.24 -8.82 3.27
N PHE A 91 -14.13 -9.54 3.44
CA PHE A 91 -13.71 -10.61 2.55
C PHE A 91 -14.73 -11.75 2.52
N LEU A 92 -15.17 -12.24 3.68
CA LEU A 92 -16.22 -13.27 3.79
C LEU A 92 -17.53 -12.86 3.09
N ARG A 93 -17.80 -11.55 3.03
CA ARG A 93 -18.96 -10.97 2.31
C ARG A 93 -18.67 -10.66 0.84
N LYS A 94 -17.54 -11.10 0.29
CA LYS A 94 -17.03 -10.84 -1.07
C LYS A 94 -16.93 -9.35 -1.43
N LYS A 95 -16.77 -8.48 -0.44
CA LYS A 95 -16.59 -7.02 -0.63
C LYS A 95 -15.11 -6.67 -0.72
N PHE A 96 -14.45 -7.17 -1.78
CA PHE A 96 -12.99 -7.13 -1.93
C PHE A 96 -12.38 -5.72 -1.86
N GLY A 97 -12.98 -4.71 -2.49
CA GLY A 97 -12.47 -3.33 -2.40
C GLY A 97 -12.49 -2.74 -0.98
N LYS A 98 -13.46 -3.15 -0.13
CA LYS A 98 -13.50 -2.74 1.28
C LYS A 98 -12.52 -3.54 2.12
N ALA A 99 -12.40 -4.84 1.87
CA ALA A 99 -11.41 -5.69 2.52
C ALA A 99 -9.99 -5.16 2.27
N LEU A 100 -9.65 -4.84 1.02
CA LEU A 100 -8.36 -4.29 0.63
C LEU A 100 -8.03 -2.98 1.38
N LYS A 101 -8.99 -2.06 1.49
CA LYS A 101 -8.82 -0.81 2.27
C LYS A 101 -8.52 -1.12 3.74
N CYS A 102 -9.25 -2.05 4.35
CA CYS A 102 -9.01 -2.45 5.73
C CYS A 102 -7.63 -3.08 5.93
N TYR A 103 -7.20 -3.97 5.02
CA TYR A 103 -5.86 -4.58 5.12
C TYR A 103 -4.73 -3.57 4.90
N ASN A 104 -4.89 -2.60 3.98
CA ASN A 104 -3.92 -1.52 3.83
C ASN A 104 -3.79 -0.71 5.11
N SER A 105 -4.90 -0.33 5.73
CA SER A 105 -4.89 0.37 7.02
C SER A 105 -4.29 -0.50 8.13
N ALA A 106 -4.57 -1.80 8.16
CA ALA A 106 -3.99 -2.72 9.14
C ALA A 106 -2.46 -2.81 9.00
N ILE A 107 -1.94 -2.92 7.77
CA ILE A 107 -0.51 -2.91 7.48
C ILE A 107 0.12 -1.60 7.98
N ILE A 108 -0.47 -0.45 7.68
CA ILE A 108 0.04 0.87 8.13
C ILE A 108 0.15 0.93 9.66
N ASN A 109 -0.79 0.34 10.39
CA ASN A 109 -0.84 0.38 11.85
C ASN A 109 -0.04 -0.74 12.55
N SER A 110 0.29 -1.82 11.84
CA SER A 110 1.05 -2.94 12.38
C SER A 110 2.47 -2.51 12.73
N ASN A 111 3.11 -3.22 13.65
CA ASN A 111 4.55 -3.07 13.88
C ASN A 111 5.35 -3.49 12.62
N HIS A 112 6.37 -2.71 12.25
CA HIS A 112 7.25 -2.99 11.10
C HIS A 112 8.69 -3.19 11.57
N PRO A 113 9.45 -4.08 10.92
CA PRO A 113 10.89 -4.14 11.13
C PRO A 113 11.54 -2.82 10.74
N GLN A 114 12.59 -2.43 11.47
CA GLN A 114 13.41 -1.29 11.09
C GLN A 114 14.11 -1.58 9.76
N ILE A 115 14.21 -0.58 8.88
CA ILE A 115 14.71 -0.73 7.51
C ILE A 115 16.12 -1.36 7.50
N ASP A 116 16.99 -0.98 8.44
CA ASP A 116 18.35 -1.52 8.59
C ASP A 116 18.40 -3.01 8.96
N SER A 117 17.32 -3.53 9.57
CA SER A 117 17.18 -4.95 9.92
C SER A 117 16.61 -5.78 8.77
N PHE A 118 15.91 -5.17 7.81
CA PHE A 118 15.19 -5.87 6.75
C PHE A 118 16.06 -6.17 5.52
N MET A 119 17.16 -5.43 5.35
CA MET A 119 18.09 -5.57 4.24
C MET A 119 19.18 -6.63 4.44
N LYS A 120 19.20 -7.34 5.59
CA LYS A 120 20.07 -8.51 5.74
C LYS A 120 19.43 -9.69 5.01
N GLU A 121 20.00 -10.02 3.84
CA GLU A 121 19.73 -11.24 3.05
C GLU A 121 19.74 -12.54 3.88
N ASP A 122 20.25 -12.49 5.12
CA ASP A 122 20.34 -13.59 6.07
C ASP A 122 19.01 -14.06 6.66
N ILE A 123 17.93 -13.27 6.64
CA ILE A 123 16.63 -13.70 7.20
C ILE A 123 16.02 -14.87 6.39
N VAL A 124 16.33 -14.94 5.09
CA VAL A 124 15.76 -15.96 4.19
C VAL A 124 16.55 -17.27 4.20
N LYS A 125 17.81 -17.29 4.69
CA LYS A 125 18.70 -18.44 4.52
C LYS A 125 18.87 -19.37 5.72
N ASN A 126 18.57 -18.94 6.96
CA ASN A 126 19.10 -19.63 8.15
C ASN A 126 18.09 -20.16 9.17
N ASN A 127 16.80 -20.22 8.87
CA ASN A 127 15.88 -20.90 9.76
C ASN A 127 15.13 -21.91 8.92
N GLU A 128 15.52 -23.19 8.97
CA GLU A 128 14.65 -24.33 8.64
C GLU A 128 14.11 -25.04 9.89
N GLU A 129 14.66 -24.74 11.07
CA GLU A 129 14.40 -25.53 12.29
C GLU A 129 13.83 -24.73 13.49
N SER A 130 13.68 -23.40 13.39
CA SER A 130 13.34 -22.54 14.56
C SER A 130 11.94 -21.88 14.52
N TRP A 131 11.04 -22.31 13.64
CA TRP A 131 9.77 -21.58 13.39
C TRP A 131 8.63 -21.89 14.36
N TYR A 132 8.85 -22.78 15.33
CA TYR A 132 7.77 -23.47 16.04
C TYR A 132 7.26 -22.78 17.31
N LYS A 133 7.65 -21.53 17.61
CA LYS A 133 7.12 -20.80 18.77
C LYS A 133 6.53 -19.45 18.35
N CYS A 134 5.25 -19.51 17.98
CA CYS A 134 4.50 -18.48 17.26
C CYS A 134 3.81 -17.42 18.16
N ASP A 135 4.16 -17.30 19.44
CA ASP A 135 3.56 -16.28 20.32
C ASP A 135 4.43 -15.04 20.52
N ASP A 136 5.75 -15.14 20.30
CA ASP A 136 6.68 -14.01 20.52
C ASP A 136 7.10 -13.28 19.23
N ASN A 137 6.53 -13.60 18.06
CA ASN A 137 6.86 -12.89 16.82
C ASN A 137 6.28 -11.45 16.85
N PRO A 138 7.12 -10.40 16.93
CA PRO A 138 6.65 -9.01 17.03
C PRO A 138 6.01 -8.48 15.74
N PHE A 139 6.06 -9.25 14.64
CA PHE A 139 5.49 -8.94 13.34
C PHE A 139 4.37 -9.91 12.92
N LYS A 140 3.84 -10.71 13.87
CA LYS A 140 2.75 -11.67 13.63
C LYS A 140 1.55 -11.01 12.95
N THR A 141 1.09 -9.86 13.46
CA THR A 141 -0.04 -9.13 12.87
C THR A 141 0.25 -8.68 11.43
N LEU A 142 1.46 -8.17 11.19
CA LEU A 142 1.88 -7.70 9.87
C LEU A 142 1.94 -8.86 8.85
N SER A 143 2.60 -9.96 9.21
CA SER A 143 2.72 -11.16 8.37
C SER A 143 1.35 -11.75 8.01
N MET A 144 0.45 -11.90 8.99
CA MET A 144 -0.91 -12.38 8.76
C MET A 144 -1.74 -11.45 7.89
N THR A 145 -1.51 -10.14 8.00
CA THR A 145 -2.25 -9.15 7.20
C THR A 145 -1.80 -9.16 5.74
N TYR A 146 -0.49 -9.31 5.47
CA TYR A 146 0.00 -9.52 4.10
C TYR A 146 -0.59 -10.79 3.48
N ALA A 147 -0.60 -11.91 4.21
CA ALA A 147 -1.23 -13.14 3.74
C ALA A 147 -2.74 -12.97 3.46
N ALA A 148 -3.48 -12.27 4.32
CA ALA A 148 -4.90 -12.00 4.09
C ALA A 148 -5.12 -11.08 2.87
N ARG A 149 -4.24 -10.09 2.67
CA ARG A 149 -4.31 -9.18 1.54
C ARG A 149 -3.96 -9.86 0.21
N SER A 150 -3.01 -10.80 0.20
CA SER A 150 -2.64 -11.54 -1.01
C SER A 150 -3.84 -12.32 -1.58
N ILE A 151 -4.68 -12.91 -0.72
CA ILE A 151 -5.91 -13.60 -1.13
C ILE A 151 -6.87 -12.61 -1.83
N VAL A 152 -7.04 -11.41 -1.28
CA VAL A 152 -7.88 -10.37 -1.92
C VAL A 152 -7.30 -9.92 -3.25
N LEU A 153 -5.98 -9.75 -3.33
CA LEU A 153 -5.31 -9.35 -4.56
C LEU A 153 -5.44 -10.43 -5.64
N TYR A 154 -5.41 -11.70 -5.26
CA TYR A 154 -5.68 -12.82 -6.15
C TYR A 154 -7.12 -12.76 -6.72
N GLU A 155 -8.13 -12.59 -5.86
CA GLU A 155 -9.54 -12.42 -6.28
C GLU A 155 -9.73 -11.21 -7.20
N LEU A 156 -8.93 -10.16 -7.01
CA LEU A 156 -8.90 -8.96 -7.85
C LEU A 156 -7.98 -9.06 -9.08
N ARG A 157 -7.38 -10.23 -9.32
CA ARG A 157 -6.44 -10.50 -10.43
C ARG A 157 -5.21 -9.58 -10.47
N GLN A 158 -4.82 -9.04 -9.31
CA GLN A 158 -3.60 -8.23 -9.14
C GLN A 158 -2.44 -9.15 -8.73
N TYR A 159 -2.04 -10.04 -9.64
CA TYR A 159 -1.19 -11.18 -9.31
C TYR A 159 0.23 -10.80 -8.88
N GLU A 160 0.85 -9.80 -9.50
CA GLU A 160 2.19 -9.31 -9.10
C GLU A 160 2.20 -8.84 -7.64
N LYS A 161 1.18 -8.07 -7.26
CA LYS A 161 1.02 -7.59 -5.88
C LYS A 161 0.71 -8.72 -4.91
N CYS A 162 -0.06 -9.72 -5.36
CA CYS A 162 -0.33 -10.93 -4.59
C CYS A 162 0.96 -11.68 -4.25
N ILE A 163 1.84 -11.90 -5.24
CA ILE A 163 3.14 -12.55 -5.04
C ILE A 163 4.00 -11.76 -4.05
N ASN A 164 4.10 -10.45 -4.25
CA ASN A 164 4.86 -9.58 -3.33
C ASN A 164 4.36 -9.69 -1.89
N ASP A 165 3.04 -9.75 -1.68
CA ASP A 165 2.45 -9.91 -0.35
C ASP A 165 2.74 -11.30 0.25
N ILE A 166 2.77 -12.36 -0.57
CA ILE A 166 3.14 -13.71 -0.11
C ILE A 166 4.60 -13.71 0.35
N ASP A 167 5.51 -13.14 -0.44
CA ASP A 167 6.93 -13.09 -0.10
C ASP A 167 7.17 -12.27 1.19
N LEU A 168 6.49 -11.14 1.34
CA LEU A 168 6.53 -10.33 2.57
C LEU A 168 5.96 -11.07 3.78
N ALA A 169 4.84 -11.79 3.63
CA ALA A 169 4.27 -12.57 4.72
C ALA A 169 5.25 -13.65 5.21
N LEU A 170 5.87 -14.38 4.28
CA LEU A 170 6.85 -15.43 4.60
C LEU A 170 8.11 -14.85 5.24
N ALA A 171 8.65 -13.74 4.72
CA ALA A 171 9.81 -13.06 5.29
C ALA A 171 9.58 -12.59 6.75
N LEU A 172 8.32 -12.31 7.10
CA LEU A 172 7.91 -11.88 8.44
C LEU A 172 7.48 -13.04 9.36
N GLY A 173 7.72 -14.29 8.95
CA GLY A 173 7.44 -15.46 9.76
C GLY A 173 5.96 -15.89 9.77
N TYR A 174 5.23 -15.65 8.67
CA TYR A 174 3.92 -16.26 8.50
C TYR A 174 4.05 -17.80 8.57
N PRO A 175 3.25 -18.48 9.43
CA PRO A 175 3.46 -19.89 9.70
C PRO A 175 3.24 -20.75 8.45
N TYR A 176 4.29 -21.46 8.05
CA TYR A 176 4.34 -22.37 6.90
C TYR A 176 3.25 -23.45 6.91
N PHE A 177 2.65 -23.75 8.07
CA PHE A 177 1.61 -24.78 8.20
C PHE A 177 0.36 -24.52 7.33
N PHE A 178 0.14 -23.29 6.87
CA PHE A 178 -0.98 -22.94 5.98
C PHE A 178 -0.65 -22.94 4.48
N MET A 179 0.61 -23.19 4.09
CA MET A 179 1.02 -23.28 2.69
C MET A 179 1.95 -24.47 2.50
N ASN A 180 1.41 -25.58 2.01
CA ASN A 180 2.22 -26.64 1.43
C ASN A 180 3.02 -26.07 0.24
N THR A 181 4.33 -26.32 0.20
CA THR A 181 5.30 -25.82 -0.79
C THR A 181 4.84 -26.00 -2.24
N GLU A 182 4.03 -27.03 -2.46
CA GLU A 182 3.38 -27.37 -3.73
C GLU A 182 2.34 -26.34 -4.17
N GLU A 183 1.58 -25.72 -3.25
CA GLU A 183 0.63 -24.66 -3.58
C GLU A 183 1.32 -23.33 -3.87
N LYS A 184 2.45 -23.04 -3.20
CA LYS A 184 3.30 -21.89 -3.52
C LYS A 184 3.86 -22.00 -4.95
N HIS A 185 4.36 -23.18 -5.34
CA HIS A 185 4.78 -23.42 -6.71
C HIS A 185 3.59 -23.44 -7.68
N ARG A 186 2.46 -24.05 -7.33
CA ARG A 186 1.26 -24.09 -8.19
C ARG A 186 0.70 -22.69 -8.46
N LEU A 187 0.52 -21.84 -7.44
CA LEU A 187 0.05 -20.46 -7.62
C LEU A 187 1.06 -19.64 -8.43
N LYS A 188 2.36 -19.77 -8.12
CA LYS A 188 3.42 -19.04 -8.84
C LYS A 188 3.48 -19.46 -10.31
N MET A 189 3.35 -20.76 -10.61
CA MET A 189 3.32 -21.29 -11.97
C MET A 189 2.01 -20.95 -12.71
N GLU A 190 0.83 -21.04 -12.06
CA GLU A 190 -0.45 -20.64 -12.67
C GLU A 190 -0.52 -19.13 -12.98
N ILE A 191 0.15 -18.29 -12.19
CA ILE A 191 0.23 -16.84 -12.42
C ILE A 191 1.24 -16.52 -13.52
N LEU A 192 2.39 -17.21 -13.59
CA LEU A 192 3.41 -16.98 -14.62
C LEU A 192 2.98 -17.46 -16.02
N HIS A 193 1.93 -18.30 -16.11
CA HIS A 193 1.45 -18.90 -17.36
C HIS A 193 0.10 -18.36 -17.85
N LYS A 194 -0.43 -17.27 -17.27
CA LYS A 194 -1.63 -16.55 -17.73
C LYS A 194 -1.29 -15.13 -18.17
#